data_AF-A0A8S1FDP6-F1
#
_entry.id   AF-A0A8S1FDP6-F1
#
_cell.length_a   1.000
_cell.length_b   1.000
_cell.length_c   1.000
_cell.angle_alpha   90.00
_cell.angle_beta   90.00
_cell.angle_gamma   90.00
#
_symmetry.space_group_name_H-M   'P 1'
#
loop_
_entity.id
_entity.type
_entity.pdbx_description
1 polymer ?
#
loop_
_entity_poly.entity_id
_entity_poly.type
_entity_poly.pdbx_seq_one_letter_code
_entity_poly.pdbx_strand_id
1 'polypeptide(L)'
;MSYNVNQVELIKAVIGTKHMEDPKVQEIIKKIDVNKCLKSNLKTDNLKKINIEDIPAKTELDFKKAIQEMTPAVKILHKRNHDPTDFPINCNILAPLKVPLEIDGESILKLAEKRCLTRSENEIFEENMYPFTVPKTVEEVSSDHLKIPTPLFVCKNSKDAHSIQLEQMCQLNDIVMVRGLMESLEINMENFKSEMFEDRGSKQTYLFREQHRMPAHLNYGDDGHVTWRYNSWENSTKLTLQQYVAHKEESLKNAIDDEYEYLSKYESRFVRSANTTADGSKKIRLESEVEEQAVEEAELDKKEEFITSTGMIVFGTNVDLLDTKKWEIQFEELKKLPDFLLWNSAKSCLSYLRRTVPGMNGVQLYMKVPGARTSAHQENNNFGSININMGPGDCEWLACPYKYWGKIEDFCRRKKINFRIDPFWPVLEDLEKANIPIYRFSQKAGDLVYLNGGCIHWVQATGWCNNISWNIGPINLFQIRTALISYEYNKLAKFESLIPMQSLAWEFAAKLQFPNKEIFEEIRAVLIRSLAFLKMTLDYVISQGVKVDKDKRKKNCWSNNCIIKECKRESFNLAFVRKKSNSEDNVCVYCAKEMGIRKFKVLQQLPLNTLVEMFDKMKAKFESSI
;
A
#
# COMPACT_ATOMS: atom_id res chain seq x y z
N MET A 1 -26.75 -17.87 -12.37
CA MET A 1 -27.83 -17.23 -11.59
C MET A 1 -27.22 -16.73 -10.28
N SER A 2 -26.74 -15.49 -10.26
CA SER A 2 -26.01 -14.89 -9.13
C SER A 2 -26.95 -14.06 -8.26
N TYR A 3 -27.00 -14.39 -6.97
CA TYR A 3 -27.80 -13.70 -5.97
C TYR A 3 -27.30 -12.26 -5.77
N ASN A 4 -28.14 -11.28 -6.11
CA ASN A 4 -28.59 -10.14 -5.29
C ASN A 4 -27.67 -9.59 -4.16
N VAL A 5 -26.36 -9.40 -4.41
CA VAL A 5 -25.41 -8.82 -3.42
C VAL A 5 -25.78 -7.39 -2.99
N ASN A 6 -26.58 -6.68 -3.78
CA ASN A 6 -27.04 -5.31 -3.46
C ASN A 6 -28.02 -5.21 -2.28
N GLN A 7 -28.80 -6.26 -1.99
CA GLN A 7 -29.81 -6.19 -0.92
C GLN A 7 -29.21 -6.46 0.46
N VAL A 8 -28.29 -7.44 0.52
CA VAL A 8 -27.75 -7.96 1.77
C VAL A 8 -26.72 -6.99 2.39
N GLU A 9 -25.87 -6.37 1.58
CA GLU A 9 -24.87 -5.40 2.04
C GLU A 9 -25.49 -4.10 2.57
N LEU A 10 -26.55 -3.62 1.92
CA LEU A 10 -27.27 -2.43 2.34
C LEU A 10 -28.01 -2.64 3.67
N ILE A 11 -28.55 -3.84 3.89
CA ILE A 11 -29.24 -4.22 5.13
C ILE A 11 -28.24 -4.48 6.27
N LYS A 12 -27.09 -5.11 5.98
CA LYS A 12 -25.97 -5.30 6.92
C LYS A 12 -25.43 -4.00 7.48
N ALA A 13 -25.34 -2.96 6.65
CA ALA A 13 -24.81 -1.66 7.06
C ALA A 13 -25.68 -0.96 8.12
N VAL A 14 -26.95 -1.35 8.25
CA VAL A 14 -27.93 -0.59 9.05
C VAL A 14 -28.44 -1.38 10.27
N ILE A 15 -28.56 -2.71 10.18
CA ILE A 15 -29.00 -3.56 11.32
C ILE A 15 -27.79 -4.13 12.09
N GLY A 16 -26.58 -4.03 11.53
CA GLY A 16 -25.38 -4.60 12.11
C GLY A 16 -25.28 -6.11 11.87
N THR A 17 -24.03 -6.62 11.87
CA THR A 17 -23.72 -8.01 11.50
C THR A 17 -24.29 -9.05 12.45
N LYS A 18 -24.56 -8.67 13.71
CA LYS A 18 -24.98 -9.58 14.79
C LYS A 18 -26.37 -10.19 14.60
N HIS A 19 -27.23 -9.54 13.81
CA HIS A 19 -28.60 -10.00 13.56
C HIS A 19 -28.75 -10.75 12.22
N MET A 20 -27.67 -10.85 11.44
CA MET A 20 -27.68 -11.51 10.12
C MET A 20 -27.63 -13.03 10.20
N GLU A 21 -27.24 -13.60 11.34
CA GLU A 21 -27.22 -15.04 11.56
C GLU A 21 -28.59 -15.58 11.99
N ASP A 22 -29.55 -14.70 12.30
CA ASP A 22 -30.91 -15.09 12.65
C ASP A 22 -31.66 -15.62 11.39
N PRO A 23 -32.09 -16.90 11.38
CA PRO A 23 -32.79 -17.49 10.25
C PRO A 23 -34.07 -16.74 9.84
N LYS A 24 -34.77 -16.13 10.80
CA LYS A 24 -36.00 -15.35 10.54
C LYS A 24 -35.68 -14.03 9.83
N VAL A 25 -34.57 -13.38 10.20
CA VAL A 25 -34.09 -12.15 9.52
C VAL A 25 -33.71 -12.46 8.08
N GLN A 26 -33.04 -13.59 7.84
CA GLN A 26 -32.70 -14.06 6.49
C GLN A 26 -33.94 -14.34 5.63
N GLU A 27 -35.00 -14.88 6.23
CA GLU A 27 -36.26 -15.14 5.52
C GLU A 27 -36.99 -13.84 5.12
N ILE A 28 -36.93 -12.81 5.97
CA ILE A 28 -37.53 -11.50 5.71
C ILE A 28 -36.75 -10.75 4.62
N ILE A 29 -35.41 -10.81 4.66
CA ILE A 29 -34.55 -10.21 3.62
C ILE A 29 -34.91 -10.77 2.24
N LYS A 30 -35.17 -12.08 2.14
CA LYS A 30 -35.60 -12.72 0.88
C LYS A 30 -36.96 -12.24 0.38
N LYS A 31 -37.83 -11.73 1.27
CA LYS A 31 -39.16 -11.20 0.94
C LYS A 31 -39.14 -9.71 0.57
N ILE A 32 -38.03 -8.99 0.80
CA ILE A 32 -37.91 -7.57 0.49
C ILE A 32 -37.45 -7.38 -0.96
N ASP A 33 -38.37 -6.95 -1.82
CA ASP A 33 -38.04 -6.49 -3.18
C ASP A 33 -37.64 -5.00 -3.16
N VAL A 34 -36.35 -4.75 -2.98
CA VAL A 34 -35.77 -3.40 -2.97
C VAL A 34 -36.08 -2.62 -4.26
N ASN A 35 -36.15 -3.27 -5.43
CA ASN A 35 -36.47 -2.59 -6.68
C ASN A 35 -37.94 -2.11 -6.72
N LYS A 36 -38.85 -2.85 -6.09
CA LYS A 36 -40.25 -2.44 -5.91
C LYS A 36 -40.39 -1.35 -4.85
N CYS A 37 -39.57 -1.39 -3.79
CA CYS A 37 -39.49 -0.33 -2.77
C CYS A 37 -38.97 1.00 -3.34
N LEU A 38 -38.00 0.94 -4.25
CA LEU A 38 -37.43 2.10 -4.93
C LEU A 38 -38.43 2.78 -5.89
N LYS A 39 -39.26 1.99 -6.59
CA LYS A 39 -40.21 2.50 -7.61
C LYS A 39 -41.49 3.10 -7.04
N SER A 40 -41.91 2.74 -5.82
CA SER A 40 -43.26 3.03 -5.33
C SER A 40 -43.38 4.16 -4.31
N ASN A 41 -42.31 4.92 -4.03
CA ASN A 41 -42.35 6.05 -3.09
C ASN A 41 -43.08 5.66 -1.78
N LEU A 42 -42.74 4.49 -1.22
CA LEU A 42 -43.55 3.81 -0.21
C LEU A 42 -43.90 4.75 0.95
N LYS A 43 -45.18 5.15 1.00
CA LYS A 43 -45.83 5.54 2.24
C LYS A 43 -45.72 4.33 3.19
N THR A 44 -45.43 4.63 4.45
CA THR A 44 -45.23 3.71 5.58
C THR A 44 -46.28 2.59 5.71
N ASP A 45 -47.43 2.70 5.05
CA ASP A 45 -48.54 1.76 5.16
C ASP A 45 -48.35 0.41 4.45
N ASN A 46 -47.44 0.29 3.48
CA ASN A 46 -47.16 -0.99 2.82
C ASN A 46 -46.21 -1.91 3.60
N LEU A 47 -45.47 -1.37 4.58
CA LEU A 47 -44.62 -2.17 5.50
C LEU A 47 -45.44 -2.89 6.57
N LYS A 48 -46.68 -2.44 6.83
CA LYS A 48 -47.62 -3.09 7.76
C LYS A 48 -48.16 -4.43 7.27
N LYS A 49 -47.92 -4.80 6.00
CA LYS A 49 -48.39 -6.07 5.39
C LYS A 49 -47.37 -7.21 5.47
N ILE A 50 -46.17 -6.96 6.00
CA ILE A 50 -45.23 -8.03 6.29
C ILE A 50 -45.62 -8.58 7.66
N ASN A 51 -46.10 -9.82 7.71
CA ASN A 51 -46.48 -10.46 8.96
C ASN A 51 -45.20 -10.74 9.79
N ILE A 52 -44.98 -9.93 10.84
CA ILE A 52 -43.76 -9.92 11.67
C ILE A 52 -44.10 -10.39 13.11
N GLU A 53 -45.11 -11.25 13.27
CA GLU A 53 -45.66 -11.57 14.60
C GLU A 53 -44.71 -12.39 15.51
N ASP A 54 -43.55 -12.84 15.02
CA ASP A 54 -42.62 -13.72 15.76
C ASP A 54 -41.17 -13.19 15.94
N ILE A 55 -40.96 -11.86 15.89
CA ILE A 55 -39.63 -11.23 16.12
C ILE A 55 -39.59 -10.55 17.51
N PRO A 56 -38.49 -10.64 18.27
CA PRO A 56 -38.31 -9.86 19.49
C PRO A 56 -38.49 -8.35 19.22
N ALA A 57 -39.34 -7.68 20.01
CA ALA A 57 -39.75 -6.28 19.79
C ALA A 57 -38.60 -5.27 19.62
N LYS A 58 -37.42 -5.56 20.22
CA LYS A 58 -36.22 -4.73 20.10
C LYS A 58 -35.63 -4.74 18.68
N THR A 59 -35.62 -5.91 18.04
CA THR A 59 -35.10 -6.11 16.68
C THR A 59 -36.03 -5.51 15.62
N GLU A 60 -37.34 -5.50 15.85
CA GLU A 60 -38.31 -4.85 14.98
C GLU A 60 -38.16 -3.32 14.98
N LEU A 61 -37.89 -2.73 16.14
CA LEU A 61 -37.67 -1.29 16.28
C LEU A 61 -36.39 -0.85 15.55
N ASP A 62 -35.30 -1.60 15.72
CA ASP A 62 -34.03 -1.35 15.03
C ASP A 62 -34.19 -1.48 13.51
N PHE A 63 -34.98 -2.45 13.05
CA PHE A 63 -35.31 -2.65 11.63
C PHE A 63 -36.14 -1.49 11.03
N LYS A 64 -37.14 -1.00 11.76
CA LYS A 64 -37.98 0.15 11.32
C LYS A 64 -37.17 1.45 11.28
N LYS A 65 -36.29 1.66 12.27
CA LYS A 65 -35.39 2.82 12.34
C LYS A 65 -34.37 2.80 11.20
N ALA A 66 -33.81 1.63 10.90
CA ALA A 66 -32.92 1.39 9.77
C ALA A 66 -33.53 1.80 8.42
N ILE A 67 -34.77 1.38 8.16
CA ILE A 67 -35.50 1.72 6.92
C ILE A 67 -35.79 3.23 6.81
N GLN A 68 -36.14 3.88 7.93
CA GLN A 68 -36.34 5.34 7.96
C GLN A 68 -35.05 6.12 7.65
N GLU A 69 -33.90 5.66 8.15
CA GLU A 69 -32.57 6.26 7.90
C GLU A 69 -32.05 6.00 6.47
N MET A 70 -32.42 4.88 5.85
CA MET A 70 -32.07 4.57 4.44
C MET A 70 -32.78 5.47 3.43
N THR A 71 -33.99 5.94 3.77
CA THR A 71 -34.89 6.62 2.82
C THR A 71 -34.30 7.91 2.21
N PRO A 72 -33.59 8.78 2.95
CA PRO A 72 -32.94 9.97 2.37
C PRO A 72 -31.68 9.66 1.54
N ALA A 73 -30.80 8.76 2.00
CA ALA A 73 -29.55 8.43 1.31
C ALA A 73 -29.81 7.71 -0.03
N VAL A 74 -30.78 6.80 -0.04
CA VAL A 74 -31.25 6.10 -1.25
C VAL A 74 -31.97 7.07 -2.20
N LYS A 75 -32.75 8.04 -1.68
CA LYS A 75 -33.36 9.11 -2.51
C LYS A 75 -32.33 10.05 -3.13
N ILE A 76 -31.21 10.32 -2.46
CA ILE A 76 -30.11 11.13 -3.02
C ILE A 76 -29.41 10.38 -4.17
N LEU A 77 -29.16 9.07 -4.00
CA LEU A 77 -28.65 8.19 -5.06
C LEU A 77 -29.64 8.07 -6.23
N HIS A 78 -30.94 7.96 -5.96
CA HIS A 78 -31.98 7.86 -6.98
C HIS A 78 -32.22 9.18 -7.75
N LYS A 79 -32.16 10.34 -7.09
CA LYS A 79 -32.28 11.66 -7.76
C LYS A 79 -31.08 12.00 -8.65
N ARG A 80 -29.86 11.57 -8.30
CA ARG A 80 -28.66 11.74 -9.15
C ARG A 80 -28.68 10.84 -10.39
N ASN A 81 -29.50 9.80 -10.42
CA ASN A 81 -29.61 8.82 -11.50
C ASN A 81 -30.55 9.20 -12.66
N HIS A 82 -31.12 10.41 -12.70
CA HIS A 82 -32.16 10.79 -13.67
C HIS A 82 -31.72 11.71 -14.82
N ASP A 83 -30.45 12.14 -14.89
CA ASP A 83 -29.94 12.82 -16.10
C ASP A 83 -29.29 11.79 -17.04
N PRO A 84 -29.91 11.46 -18.19
CA PRO A 84 -29.35 10.52 -19.16
C PRO A 84 -28.04 11.02 -19.79
N THR A 85 -27.80 12.34 -19.76
CA THR A 85 -26.59 12.97 -20.32
C THR A 85 -25.38 12.94 -19.38
N ASP A 86 -25.55 12.38 -18.19
CA ASP A 86 -24.52 12.37 -17.15
C ASP A 86 -23.49 11.26 -17.35
N PHE A 87 -22.25 11.52 -16.94
CA PHE A 87 -21.17 10.53 -16.97
C PHE A 87 -21.23 9.60 -15.74
N PRO A 88 -20.58 8.41 -15.78
CA PRO A 88 -20.64 7.45 -14.67
C PRO A 88 -20.16 8.04 -13.34
N ILE A 89 -20.81 7.67 -12.24
CA ILE A 89 -20.50 8.17 -10.88
C ILE A 89 -19.11 7.78 -10.37
N ASN A 90 -18.50 6.77 -10.98
CA ASN A 90 -17.14 6.35 -10.70
C ASN A 90 -16.54 5.68 -11.96
N CYS A 91 -15.36 6.13 -12.39
CA CYS A 91 -14.55 5.41 -13.35
C CYS A 91 -13.80 4.31 -12.59
N ASN A 92 -14.45 3.15 -12.46
CA ASN A 92 -13.82 1.95 -11.93
C ASN A 92 -13.14 1.21 -13.09
N ILE A 93 -11.81 1.25 -13.13
CA ILE A 93 -11.01 0.63 -14.19
C ILE A 93 -10.94 -0.90 -14.07
N LEU A 94 -11.59 -1.50 -13.07
CA LEU A 94 -11.81 -2.94 -12.91
C LEU A 94 -13.27 -3.36 -13.11
N ALA A 95 -14.18 -2.45 -13.47
CA ALA A 95 -15.59 -2.78 -13.67
C ALA A 95 -15.78 -3.83 -14.78
N PRO A 96 -16.65 -4.85 -14.62
CA PRO A 96 -16.93 -5.81 -15.70
C PRO A 96 -17.31 -5.10 -17.00
N LEU A 97 -16.69 -5.51 -18.11
CA LEU A 97 -17.03 -5.00 -19.44
C LEU A 97 -18.36 -5.61 -19.91
N LYS A 98 -19.10 -4.85 -20.72
CA LYS A 98 -20.32 -5.29 -21.42
C LYS A 98 -20.10 -5.37 -22.94
N VAL A 99 -18.88 -5.07 -23.39
CA VAL A 99 -18.42 -5.14 -24.77
C VAL A 99 -17.26 -6.15 -24.88
N PRO A 100 -17.05 -6.74 -26.07
CA PRO A 100 -15.89 -7.61 -26.31
C PRO A 100 -14.57 -6.84 -26.19
N LEU A 101 -13.48 -7.54 -25.88
CA LEU A 101 -12.15 -6.93 -25.81
C LEU A 101 -11.65 -6.51 -27.18
N GLU A 102 -12.10 -7.16 -28.25
CA GLU A 102 -11.72 -6.94 -29.64
C GLU A 102 -12.32 -5.66 -30.24
N ILE A 103 -13.21 -4.98 -29.52
CA ILE A 103 -13.81 -3.71 -29.97
C ILE A 103 -12.73 -2.70 -30.37
N ASP A 104 -12.95 -1.99 -31.47
CA ASP A 104 -12.07 -0.90 -31.94
C ASP A 104 -12.38 0.43 -31.24
N GLY A 105 -11.41 1.34 -31.24
CA GLY A 105 -11.52 2.61 -30.53
C GLY A 105 -12.67 3.50 -31.03
N GLU A 106 -12.94 3.50 -32.34
CA GLU A 106 -14.02 4.29 -32.93
C GLU A 106 -15.41 3.78 -32.49
N SER A 107 -15.58 2.46 -32.43
CA SER A 107 -16.77 1.81 -31.90
C SER A 107 -17.00 2.13 -30.41
N ILE A 108 -15.94 2.19 -29.61
CA ILE A 108 -16.04 2.63 -28.20
C ILE A 108 -16.58 4.06 -28.12
N LEU A 109 -16.05 4.99 -28.91
CA LEU A 109 -16.50 6.38 -28.91
C LEU A 109 -17.97 6.52 -29.32
N LYS A 110 -18.41 5.79 -30.35
CA LYS A 110 -19.80 5.76 -30.81
C LYS A 110 -20.76 5.20 -29.77
N LEU A 111 -20.39 4.10 -29.11
CA LEU A 111 -21.19 3.53 -28.03
C LEU A 111 -21.29 4.49 -26.84
N ALA A 112 -20.18 5.15 -26.48
CA ALA A 112 -20.15 6.10 -25.37
C ALA A 112 -21.03 7.32 -25.65
N GLU A 113 -21.04 7.81 -26.89
CA GLU A 113 -21.93 8.88 -27.33
C GLU A 113 -23.40 8.47 -27.27
N LYS A 114 -23.77 7.30 -27.81
CA LYS A 114 -25.13 6.76 -27.73
C LYS A 114 -25.58 6.53 -26.29
N ARG A 115 -24.64 6.13 -25.43
CA ARG A 115 -24.87 5.90 -24.00
C ARG A 115 -25.26 7.18 -23.27
N CYS A 116 -24.67 8.33 -23.60
CA CYS A 116 -25.09 9.64 -23.08
C CYS A 116 -26.49 10.06 -23.54
N LEU A 117 -27.09 9.38 -24.53
CA LEU A 117 -28.44 9.66 -25.02
C LEU A 117 -29.51 8.74 -24.41
N THR A 118 -29.18 7.47 -24.13
CA THR A 118 -30.19 6.41 -23.87
C THR A 118 -30.01 5.63 -22.56
N ARG A 119 -28.91 5.84 -21.83
CA ARG A 119 -28.49 5.24 -20.54
C ARG A 119 -28.47 3.70 -20.40
N SER A 120 -29.45 2.95 -20.91
CA SER A 120 -29.66 1.55 -20.53
C SER A 120 -29.27 0.50 -21.59
N GLU A 121 -29.27 0.85 -22.87
CA GLU A 121 -29.04 -0.12 -23.96
C GLU A 121 -27.59 -0.22 -24.42
N ASN A 122 -26.75 0.75 -24.01
CA ASN A 122 -25.41 0.94 -24.58
C ASN A 122 -24.31 1.04 -23.50
N GLU A 123 -24.51 0.44 -22.32
CA GLU A 123 -23.45 0.40 -21.30
C GLU A 123 -22.23 -0.34 -21.84
N ILE A 124 -21.05 0.26 -21.69
CA ILE A 124 -19.77 -0.31 -22.15
C ILE A 124 -19.12 -1.14 -21.04
N PHE A 125 -19.37 -0.75 -19.79
CA PHE A 125 -18.93 -1.43 -18.57
C PHE A 125 -19.98 -1.21 -17.48
N GLU A 126 -19.91 -1.99 -16.41
CA GLU A 126 -20.82 -1.87 -15.26
C GLU A 126 -20.59 -0.54 -14.52
N GLU A 127 -21.43 0.46 -14.82
CA GLU A 127 -21.30 1.82 -14.27
C GLU A 127 -21.75 1.95 -12.81
N ASN A 128 -22.65 1.06 -12.37
CA ASN A 128 -23.26 1.11 -11.03
C ASN A 128 -22.55 0.19 -10.02
N MET A 129 -21.33 -0.26 -10.33
CA MET A 129 -20.56 -1.05 -9.38
C MET A 129 -20.19 -0.20 -8.16
N TYR A 130 -20.68 -0.61 -6.98
CA TYR A 130 -20.27 -0.04 -5.69
C TYR A 130 -18.73 -0.07 -5.57
N PRO A 131 -18.11 0.85 -4.79
CA PRO A 131 -16.68 0.88 -4.62
C PRO A 131 -16.10 -0.51 -4.29
N PHE A 132 -14.92 -0.77 -4.84
CA PHE A 132 -14.14 -1.99 -4.70
C PHE A 132 -14.33 -2.65 -3.33
N THR A 133 -14.75 -3.92 -3.31
CA THR A 133 -14.89 -4.69 -2.08
C THR A 133 -13.58 -5.39 -1.76
N VAL A 134 -13.12 -5.25 -0.52
CA VAL A 134 -11.92 -5.93 -0.03
C VAL A 134 -12.14 -7.45 -0.16
N PRO A 135 -11.24 -8.20 -0.81
CA PRO A 135 -11.39 -9.64 -0.95
C PRO A 135 -11.49 -10.31 0.41
N LYS A 136 -12.46 -11.22 0.57
CA LYS A 136 -12.51 -12.13 1.72
C LYS A 136 -11.48 -13.24 1.50
N THR A 137 -10.58 -13.44 2.47
CA THR A 137 -9.68 -14.59 2.45
C THR A 137 -10.50 -15.88 2.58
N VAL A 138 -10.29 -16.85 1.69
CA VAL A 138 -11.12 -18.06 1.57
C VAL A 138 -10.52 -19.26 2.29
N GLU A 139 -9.20 -19.29 2.50
CA GLU A 139 -8.50 -20.45 3.08
C GLU A 139 -7.98 -20.13 4.48
N GLU A 140 -8.36 -20.96 5.45
CA GLU A 140 -7.78 -20.97 6.79
C GLU A 140 -6.61 -21.97 6.83
N VAL A 141 -5.50 -21.56 7.43
CA VAL A 141 -4.31 -22.40 7.63
C VAL A 141 -4.37 -22.98 9.04
N SER A 142 -3.96 -24.23 9.20
CA SER A 142 -3.81 -24.86 10.53
C SER A 142 -2.84 -24.05 11.40
N SER A 143 -3.06 -24.06 12.72
CA SER A 143 -2.22 -23.38 13.72
C SER A 143 -0.74 -23.74 13.59
N ASP A 144 -0.44 -24.98 13.17
CA ASP A 144 0.93 -25.51 13.08
C ASP A 144 1.75 -24.91 11.93
N HIS A 145 1.11 -24.17 11.02
CA HIS A 145 1.75 -23.57 9.83
C HIS A 145 1.68 -22.04 9.81
N LEU A 146 1.44 -21.39 10.96
CA LEU A 146 1.36 -19.93 11.06
C LEU A 146 2.74 -19.24 11.04
N LYS A 147 3.82 -19.96 11.30
CA LYS A 147 5.19 -19.47 11.12
C LYS A 147 5.75 -20.06 9.83
N ILE A 148 5.74 -19.27 8.76
CA ILE A 148 6.21 -19.72 7.44
C ILE A 148 7.72 -19.51 7.36
N PRO A 149 8.52 -20.52 6.96
CA PRO A 149 9.93 -20.32 6.68
C PRO A 149 10.09 -19.33 5.52
N THR A 150 10.94 -18.32 5.70
CA THR A 150 11.27 -17.38 4.62
C THR A 150 12.09 -18.08 3.54
N PRO A 151 11.67 -18.04 2.27
CA PRO A 151 12.47 -18.54 1.16
C PRO A 151 13.83 -17.83 1.12
N LEU A 152 14.92 -18.60 1.19
CA LEU A 152 16.30 -18.11 1.16
C LEU A 152 17.00 -18.60 -0.11
N PHE A 153 17.50 -17.66 -0.91
CA PHE A 153 18.42 -17.95 -2.01
C PHE A 153 19.84 -17.58 -1.60
N VAL A 154 20.77 -18.54 -1.67
CA VAL A 154 22.20 -18.30 -1.38
C VAL A 154 22.93 -18.14 -2.71
N CYS A 155 23.34 -16.91 -3.00
CA CYS A 155 24.13 -16.54 -4.16
C CYS A 155 25.61 -16.78 -3.86
N LYS A 156 26.28 -17.65 -4.62
CA LYS A 156 27.70 -18.00 -4.38
C LYS A 156 28.66 -17.37 -5.39
N ASN A 157 28.14 -16.89 -6.51
CA ASN A 157 28.92 -16.33 -7.62
C ASN A 157 28.01 -15.52 -8.55
N SER A 158 28.64 -14.77 -9.47
CA SER A 158 27.92 -13.92 -10.44
C SER A 158 26.93 -14.68 -11.33
N LYS A 159 27.15 -15.97 -11.62
CA LYS A 159 26.20 -16.79 -12.41
C LYS A 159 24.91 -17.05 -11.64
N ASP A 160 24.99 -17.31 -10.34
CA ASP A 160 23.82 -17.48 -9.47
C ASP A 160 23.01 -16.17 -9.39
N ALA A 161 23.70 -15.02 -9.31
CA ALA A 161 23.07 -13.70 -9.26
C ALA A 161 22.24 -13.40 -10.52
N HIS A 162 22.72 -13.81 -11.69
CA HIS A 162 22.05 -13.61 -12.98
C HIS A 162 21.18 -14.81 -13.41
N SER A 163 20.92 -15.74 -12.48
CA SER A 163 20.16 -16.95 -12.79
C SER A 163 18.67 -16.67 -12.93
N ILE A 164 18.03 -17.33 -13.90
CA ILE A 164 16.57 -17.29 -14.07
C ILE A 164 15.85 -17.91 -12.85
N GLN A 165 16.51 -18.85 -12.16
CA GLN A 165 16.01 -19.48 -10.94
C GLN A 165 15.79 -18.45 -9.83
N LEU A 166 16.73 -17.51 -9.66
CA LEU A 166 16.57 -16.42 -8.70
C LEU A 166 15.38 -15.52 -9.06
N GLU A 167 15.30 -15.09 -10.33
CA GLU A 167 14.19 -14.25 -10.82
C GLU A 167 12.83 -14.94 -10.63
N GLN A 168 12.72 -16.23 -10.96
CA GLN A 168 11.51 -17.03 -10.76
C GLN A 168 11.15 -17.19 -9.28
N MET A 169 12.14 -17.50 -8.43
CA MET A 169 11.91 -17.64 -6.98
C MET A 169 11.36 -16.34 -6.39
N CYS A 170 11.93 -15.20 -6.75
CA CYS A 170 11.44 -13.88 -6.34
C CYS A 170 10.00 -13.60 -6.81
N GLN A 171 9.65 -13.96 -8.04
CA GLN A 171 8.30 -13.70 -8.58
C GLN A 171 7.23 -14.68 -8.09
N LEU A 172 7.60 -15.87 -7.64
CA LEU A 172 6.67 -16.92 -7.17
C LEU A 172 6.33 -16.83 -5.67
N ASN A 173 7.14 -16.12 -4.87
CA ASN A 173 6.96 -16.01 -3.42
C ASN A 173 6.56 -14.59 -3.01
N ASP A 174 5.89 -14.42 -1.87
CA ASP A 174 5.52 -13.10 -1.33
C ASP A 174 6.75 -12.28 -0.90
N ILE A 175 7.78 -12.97 -0.41
CA ILE A 175 9.04 -12.38 0.06
C ILE A 175 10.17 -13.40 -0.10
N VAL A 176 11.35 -12.95 -0.48
CA VAL A 176 12.57 -13.77 -0.64
C VAL A 176 13.76 -13.04 -0.04
N MET A 177 14.56 -13.75 0.76
CA MET A 177 15.85 -13.26 1.22
C MET A 177 16.95 -13.82 0.31
N VAL A 178 17.84 -12.95 -0.16
CA VAL A 178 18.98 -13.30 -1.02
C VAL A 178 20.27 -12.98 -0.28
N ARG A 179 21.04 -14.01 0.06
CA ARG A 179 22.31 -13.89 0.79
C ARG A 179 23.50 -14.04 -0.15
N GLY A 180 24.57 -13.30 0.12
CA GLY A 180 25.83 -13.36 -0.65
C GLY A 180 25.77 -12.65 -2.01
N LEU A 181 24.70 -11.89 -2.28
CA LEU A 181 24.52 -11.22 -3.57
C LEU A 181 25.56 -10.11 -3.78
N MET A 182 25.80 -9.27 -2.77
CA MET A 182 26.76 -8.16 -2.87
C MET A 182 28.19 -8.68 -3.12
N GLU A 183 28.58 -9.72 -2.40
CA GLU A 183 29.89 -10.39 -2.54
C GLU A 183 30.04 -11.02 -3.92
N SER A 184 29.01 -11.74 -4.38
CA SER A 184 28.99 -12.42 -5.69
C SER A 184 29.07 -11.47 -6.88
N LEU A 185 28.67 -10.21 -6.70
CA LEU A 185 28.69 -9.16 -7.72
C LEU A 185 29.80 -8.13 -7.49
N GLU A 186 30.65 -8.34 -6.48
CA GLU A 186 31.72 -7.41 -6.11
C GLU A 186 31.21 -5.97 -5.92
N ILE A 187 30.03 -5.83 -5.29
CA ILE A 187 29.44 -4.54 -4.93
C ILE A 187 30.14 -4.01 -3.69
N ASN A 188 30.77 -2.84 -3.81
CA ASN A 188 31.49 -2.23 -2.72
C ASN A 188 30.54 -1.50 -1.75
N MET A 189 30.17 -2.18 -0.66
CA MET A 189 29.27 -1.64 0.37
C MET A 189 29.86 -0.45 1.14
N GLU A 190 31.18 -0.26 1.12
CA GLU A 190 31.85 0.89 1.76
C GLU A 190 31.35 2.23 1.18
N ASN A 191 30.97 2.23 -0.11
CA ASN A 191 30.41 3.40 -0.78
C ASN A 191 29.03 3.83 -0.26
N PHE A 192 28.41 3.04 0.62
CA PHE A 192 27.09 3.28 1.21
C PHE A 192 27.16 3.51 2.74
N LYS A 193 28.35 3.71 3.29
CA LYS A 193 28.52 4.14 4.68
C LYS A 193 28.00 5.57 4.89
N SER A 194 27.70 5.91 6.15
CA SER A 194 27.03 7.17 6.51
C SER A 194 27.84 8.40 6.07
N GLU A 195 29.17 8.30 6.20
CA GLU A 195 30.19 9.27 5.87
C GLU A 195 30.19 9.62 4.37
N MET A 196 29.81 8.67 3.52
CA MET A 196 29.71 8.88 2.06
C MET A 196 28.54 9.78 1.66
N PHE A 197 27.54 9.91 2.54
CA PHE A 197 26.37 10.76 2.33
C PHE A 197 26.46 12.09 3.08
N GLU A 198 27.57 12.35 3.79
CA GLU A 198 27.86 13.65 4.38
C GLU A 198 28.13 14.67 3.26
N ASP A 199 27.08 15.34 2.84
CA ASP A 199 27.17 16.40 1.85
C ASP A 199 27.67 17.70 2.53
N ARG A 200 28.99 17.77 2.76
CA ARG A 200 29.67 18.90 3.42
C ARG A 200 29.40 20.19 2.64
N GLY A 201 28.48 21.00 3.15
CA GLY A 201 28.09 22.29 2.56
C GLY A 201 26.68 22.31 1.94
N SER A 202 25.97 21.18 1.90
CA SER A 202 24.58 21.15 1.46
C SER A 202 23.62 21.66 2.51
N LYS A 203 22.69 22.49 2.04
CA LYS A 203 21.59 23.06 2.84
C LYS A 203 20.32 22.23 2.73
N GLN A 204 20.37 21.07 2.06
CA GLN A 204 19.21 20.19 1.96
C GLN A 204 18.88 19.61 3.34
N THR A 205 17.63 19.76 3.75
CA THR A 205 17.14 19.30 5.04
C THR A 205 16.02 18.30 4.86
N TYR A 206 15.90 17.38 5.81
CA TYR A 206 14.98 16.25 5.79
C TYR A 206 14.14 16.25 7.08
N LEU A 207 12.89 15.80 6.96
CA LEU A 207 12.01 15.53 8.10
C LEU A 207 12.15 14.06 8.48
N PHE A 208 12.96 13.80 9.48
CA PHE A 208 13.15 12.46 10.02
C PHE A 208 12.06 12.09 11.01
N ARG A 209 11.99 10.81 11.38
CA ARG A 209 10.94 10.28 12.26
C ARG A 209 11.47 10.15 13.67
N GLU A 210 10.76 10.70 14.63
CA GLU A 210 10.98 10.42 16.04
C GLU A 210 10.12 9.22 16.45
N GLN A 211 10.69 8.32 17.26
CA GLN A 211 10.08 7.05 17.65
C GLN A 211 10.47 6.67 19.08
N HIS A 212 9.63 5.90 19.75
CA HIS A 212 10.02 5.19 20.97
C HIS A 212 10.79 3.93 20.62
N ARG A 213 11.93 3.71 21.28
CA ARG A 213 12.66 2.45 21.20
C ARG A 213 11.86 1.34 21.91
N MET A 214 11.54 0.27 21.18
CA MET A 214 10.75 -0.89 21.65
C MET A 214 11.28 -2.19 21.03
N PRO A 215 11.02 -3.38 21.60
CA PRO A 215 11.46 -4.65 21.02
C PRO A 215 10.55 -5.02 19.86
N ALA A 216 11.11 -5.57 18.79
CA ALA A 216 10.41 -5.78 17.51
C ALA A 216 9.09 -6.57 17.58
N HIS A 217 8.93 -7.46 18.55
CA HIS A 217 7.71 -8.25 18.70
C HIS A 217 6.59 -7.52 19.48
N LEU A 218 6.86 -6.35 20.06
CA LEU A 218 5.89 -5.61 20.88
C LEU A 218 5.74 -4.15 20.44
N ASN A 219 4.57 -3.61 20.72
CA ASN A 219 4.25 -2.21 20.55
C ASN A 219 3.31 -1.78 21.68
N TYR A 220 3.76 -0.82 22.48
CA TYR A 220 2.99 -0.29 23.61
C TYR A 220 2.37 1.06 23.26
N GLY A 221 1.15 1.28 23.75
CA GLY A 221 0.51 2.60 23.70
C GLY A 221 1.00 3.50 24.83
N ASP A 222 0.55 4.75 24.80
CA ASP A 222 0.87 5.73 25.85
C ASP A 222 0.29 5.31 27.23
N ASP A 223 -0.67 4.39 27.24
CA ASP A 223 -1.26 3.75 28.43
C ASP A 223 -0.49 2.53 28.93
N GLY A 224 0.65 2.20 28.31
CA GLY A 224 1.49 1.05 28.64
C GLY A 224 0.94 -0.30 28.16
N HIS A 225 -0.20 -0.34 27.46
CA HIS A 225 -0.80 -1.59 26.99
C HIS A 225 -0.37 -1.91 25.56
N VAL A 226 -0.28 -3.21 25.25
CA VAL A 226 0.04 -3.67 23.88
C VAL A 226 -1.07 -3.22 22.92
N THR A 227 -0.69 -2.57 21.83
CA THR A 227 -1.64 -1.99 20.87
C THR A 227 -1.15 -2.12 19.44
N TRP A 228 -2.09 -2.08 18.49
CA TRP A 228 -1.78 -2.02 17.06
C TRP A 228 -1.39 -0.61 16.61
N ARG A 229 -1.87 0.44 17.30
CA ARG A 229 -1.59 1.82 16.92
C ARG A 229 -0.12 2.12 17.19
N TYR A 230 0.61 2.54 16.17
CA TYR A 230 2.03 2.84 16.32
C TYR A 230 2.26 4.34 16.24
N ASN A 231 2.99 4.89 17.21
CA ASN A 231 3.31 6.31 17.24
C ASN A 231 4.67 6.54 16.57
N SER A 232 4.67 7.29 15.47
CA SER A 232 5.88 7.81 14.83
C SER A 232 5.62 9.22 14.33
N TRP A 233 6.32 10.17 14.92
CA TRP A 233 6.08 11.59 14.70
C TRP A 233 7.11 12.14 13.71
N GLU A 234 6.71 13.13 12.91
CA GLU A 234 7.70 13.91 12.17
C GLU A 234 8.47 14.76 13.17
N ASN A 235 9.80 14.73 13.06
CA ASN A 235 10.66 15.53 13.92
C ASN A 235 10.27 17.01 13.78
N SER A 236 10.15 17.68 14.92
CA SER A 236 9.86 19.11 15.02
C SER A 236 10.87 19.98 14.27
N THR A 237 12.11 19.51 14.11
CA THR A 237 13.19 20.24 13.46
C THR A 237 13.73 19.45 12.26
N LYS A 238 13.87 20.13 11.11
CA LYS A 238 14.49 19.53 9.93
C LYS A 238 16.00 19.42 10.13
N LEU A 239 16.56 18.25 9.84
CA LEU A 239 18.00 17.98 9.96
C LEU A 239 18.65 17.87 8.58
N THR A 240 19.90 18.32 8.46
CA THR A 240 20.74 17.96 7.31
C THR A 240 21.26 16.53 7.47
N LEU A 241 21.76 15.92 6.38
CA LEU A 241 22.40 14.60 6.47
C LEU A 241 23.59 14.62 7.42
N GLN A 242 24.43 15.66 7.34
CA GLN A 242 25.57 15.81 8.24
C GLN A 242 25.16 15.83 9.72
N GLN A 243 24.10 16.56 10.07
CA GLN A 243 23.59 16.59 11.46
C GLN A 243 23.09 15.22 11.91
N TYR A 244 22.40 14.50 11.03
CA TYR A 244 21.90 13.17 11.36
C TYR A 244 23.00 12.12 11.46
N VAL A 245 24.01 12.17 10.58
CA VAL A 245 25.19 11.29 10.67
C VAL A 245 25.88 11.48 12.02
N ALA A 246 26.13 12.73 12.43
CA ALA A 246 26.70 13.03 13.74
C ALA A 246 25.84 12.49 14.90
N HIS A 247 24.51 12.66 14.83
CA HIS A 247 23.58 12.09 15.83
C HIS A 247 23.63 10.55 15.88
N LYS A 248 23.69 9.89 14.72
CA LYS A 248 23.79 8.43 14.62
C LYS A 248 25.09 7.91 15.22
N GLU A 249 26.21 8.60 14.98
CA GLU A 249 27.52 8.27 15.56
C GLU A 249 27.56 8.49 17.08
N GLU A 250 26.99 9.59 17.56
CA GLU A 250 26.87 9.88 19.00
C GLU A 250 26.02 8.81 19.70
N SER A 251 24.90 8.42 19.09
CA SER A 251 24.08 7.31 19.58
C SER A 251 24.86 5.99 19.70
N LEU A 252 25.77 5.71 18.75
CA LEU A 252 26.63 4.52 18.81
C LEU A 252 27.66 4.63 19.94
N LYS A 253 28.31 5.80 20.11
CA LYS A 253 29.28 6.03 21.18
C LYS A 253 28.64 5.87 22.56
N ASN A 254 27.49 6.51 22.78
CA ASN A 254 26.76 6.40 24.04
C ASN A 254 26.40 4.95 24.36
N ALA A 255 25.92 4.18 23.38
CA ALA A 255 25.59 2.78 23.60
C ALA A 255 26.82 1.91 23.93
N ILE A 256 27.99 2.24 23.38
CA ILE A 256 29.25 1.57 23.72
C ILE A 256 29.65 1.92 25.17
N ASP A 257 29.55 3.20 25.54
CA ASP A 257 29.87 3.67 26.89
C ASP A 257 28.93 3.06 27.95
N ASP A 258 27.63 2.98 27.66
CA ASP A 258 26.62 2.31 28.51
C ASP A 258 26.96 0.83 28.72
N GLU A 259 27.39 0.13 27.66
CA GLU A 259 27.79 -1.28 27.74
C GLU A 259 29.06 -1.46 28.57
N TYR A 260 30.06 -0.58 28.42
CA TYR A 260 31.26 -0.58 29.26
C TYR A 260 30.92 -0.32 30.74
N GLU A 261 30.01 0.63 31.03
CA GLU A 261 29.56 0.89 32.39
C GLU A 261 28.84 -0.34 32.98
N TYR A 262 27.97 -0.98 32.20
CA TYR A 262 27.28 -2.21 32.60
C TYR A 262 28.28 -3.34 32.93
N LEU A 263 29.23 -3.61 32.04
CA LEU A 263 30.27 -4.63 32.24
C LEU A 263 31.13 -4.33 33.47
N SER A 264 31.50 -3.07 33.70
CA SER A 264 32.28 -2.67 34.89
C SER A 264 31.52 -2.90 36.21
N LYS A 265 30.20 -2.66 36.22
CA LYS A 265 29.31 -2.95 37.36
C LYS A 265 29.13 -4.44 37.57
N TYR A 266 29.07 -5.23 36.50
CA TYR A 266 28.98 -6.69 36.57
C TYR A 266 30.26 -7.30 37.16
N GLU A 267 31.44 -6.90 36.66
CA GLU A 267 32.73 -7.33 37.21
C GLU A 267 32.87 -6.96 38.70
N SER A 268 32.46 -5.74 39.07
CA SER A 268 32.49 -5.28 40.47
C SER A 268 31.56 -6.08 41.40
N ARG A 269 30.41 -6.54 40.90
CA ARG A 269 29.47 -7.42 41.64
C ARG A 269 30.05 -8.83 41.83
N PHE A 270 30.69 -9.39 40.79
CA PHE A 270 31.33 -10.71 40.87
C PHE A 270 32.49 -10.72 41.87
N VAL A 271 33.33 -9.68 41.87
CA VAL A 271 34.46 -9.54 42.82
C VAL A 271 33.99 -9.36 44.27
N ARG A 272 32.85 -8.69 44.50
CA ARG A 272 32.25 -8.57 45.85
C ARG A 272 31.71 -9.89 46.37
N SER A 273 31.08 -10.69 45.52
CA SER A 273 30.54 -12.01 45.88
C SER A 273 31.66 -12.99 46.27
N ALA A 274 32.74 -13.04 45.47
CA ALA A 274 33.88 -13.92 45.71
C ALA A 274 34.63 -13.66 47.04
N ASN A 275 34.55 -12.44 47.58
CA ASN A 275 35.20 -12.06 48.84
C ASN A 275 34.36 -12.35 50.10
N THR A 276 33.13 -12.87 49.98
CA THR A 276 32.25 -13.15 51.14
C THR A 276 32.13 -14.63 51.53
N THR A 277 32.65 -15.57 50.73
CA THR A 277 32.61 -17.01 51.07
C THR A 277 34.00 -17.54 51.43
N ALA A 278 34.37 -17.39 52.70
CA ALA A 278 35.50 -18.08 53.31
C ALA A 278 35.02 -19.37 54.02
N ASP A 279 34.45 -20.34 53.28
CA ASP A 279 34.42 -21.74 53.74
C ASP A 279 34.35 -22.72 52.56
N GLY A 280 35.38 -23.56 52.43
CA GLY A 280 35.81 -24.19 51.18
C GLY A 280 35.05 -25.44 50.72
N SER A 281 33.84 -25.70 51.23
CA SER A 281 33.15 -26.97 50.95
C SER A 281 31.68 -26.85 50.52
N LYS A 282 31.14 -25.63 50.39
CA LYS A 282 29.80 -25.37 49.79
C LYS A 282 29.83 -24.70 48.40
N LYS A 283 31.03 -24.52 47.83
CA LYS A 283 31.27 -23.65 46.67
C LYS A 283 30.50 -24.02 45.40
N ILE A 284 30.47 -25.31 45.04
CA ILE A 284 29.95 -25.74 43.72
C ILE A 284 28.42 -25.66 43.62
N ARG A 285 27.69 -25.79 44.74
CA ARG A 285 26.21 -25.80 44.73
C ARG A 285 25.62 -24.40 44.85
N LEU A 286 26.31 -23.48 45.52
CA LEU A 286 25.95 -22.05 45.53
C LEU A 286 26.34 -21.36 44.21
N GLU A 287 27.42 -21.76 43.55
CA GLU A 287 27.83 -21.15 42.26
C GLU A 287 26.74 -21.31 41.18
N SER A 288 26.06 -22.47 41.09
CA SER A 288 24.97 -22.67 40.11
C SER A 288 23.66 -21.96 40.48
N GLU A 289 23.30 -21.93 41.76
CA GLU A 289 22.07 -21.26 42.23
C GLU A 289 22.22 -19.73 42.21
N VAL A 290 23.43 -19.22 42.48
CA VAL A 290 23.76 -17.78 42.37
C VAL A 290 23.93 -17.37 40.91
N GLU A 291 24.46 -18.23 40.03
CA GLU A 291 24.44 -17.98 38.58
C GLU A 291 23.00 -17.97 38.04
N GLU A 292 22.14 -18.92 38.41
CA GLU A 292 20.73 -18.92 37.98
C GLU A 292 19.96 -17.71 38.53
N GLN A 293 20.12 -17.37 39.82
CA GLN A 293 19.47 -16.19 40.41
C GLN A 293 20.04 -14.88 39.88
N ALA A 294 21.35 -14.77 39.64
CA ALA A 294 21.94 -13.57 39.04
C ALA A 294 21.57 -13.43 37.55
N VAL A 295 21.36 -14.54 36.84
CA VAL A 295 20.84 -14.54 35.46
C VAL A 295 19.36 -14.15 35.46
N GLU A 296 18.55 -14.68 36.38
CA GLU A 296 17.12 -14.37 36.49
C GLU A 296 16.88 -12.93 36.98
N GLU A 297 17.67 -12.44 37.95
CA GLU A 297 17.68 -11.03 38.38
C GLU A 297 18.27 -10.11 37.29
N ALA A 298 19.30 -10.52 36.55
CA ALA A 298 19.78 -9.74 35.39
C ALA A 298 18.77 -9.74 34.24
N GLU A 299 17.97 -10.77 34.07
CA GLU A 299 16.85 -10.82 33.10
C GLU A 299 15.65 -9.99 33.56
N LEU A 300 15.39 -9.91 34.87
CA LEU A 300 14.39 -9.05 35.49
C LEU A 300 14.81 -7.57 35.48
N ASP A 301 16.06 -7.26 35.81
CA ASP A 301 16.68 -5.93 35.65
C ASP A 301 16.68 -5.53 34.17
N LYS A 302 17.05 -6.43 33.25
CA LYS A 302 16.89 -6.19 31.80
C LYS A 302 15.44 -6.02 31.37
N LYS A 303 14.45 -6.50 32.13
CA LYS A 303 13.02 -6.28 31.85
C LYS A 303 12.53 -4.94 32.41
N GLU A 304 12.91 -4.58 33.63
CA GLU A 304 12.54 -3.31 34.28
C GLU A 304 13.32 -2.12 33.71
N GLU A 305 14.61 -2.26 33.45
CA GLU A 305 15.45 -1.27 32.77
C GLU A 305 14.97 -1.07 31.32
N PHE A 306 14.54 -2.13 30.63
CA PHE A 306 14.01 -2.04 29.26
C PHE A 306 12.62 -1.39 29.16
N ILE A 307 11.80 -1.50 30.21
CA ILE A 307 10.53 -0.75 30.33
C ILE A 307 10.79 0.72 30.69
N THR A 308 11.89 1.02 31.38
CA THR A 308 12.26 2.38 31.82
C THR A 308 13.26 3.10 30.90
N SER A 309 13.90 2.39 29.96
CA SER A 309 14.90 2.89 28.99
C SER A 309 14.36 3.07 27.57
N THR A 310 13.04 3.22 27.37
CA THR A 310 12.46 3.48 26.04
C THR A 310 12.80 4.91 25.59
N GLY A 311 14.07 5.14 25.29
CA GLY A 311 14.58 6.40 24.80
C GLY A 311 13.91 6.77 23.48
N MET A 312 13.76 8.07 23.29
CA MET A 312 13.39 8.64 22.01
C MET A 312 14.56 8.44 21.04
N ILE A 313 14.27 7.88 19.87
CA ILE A 313 15.24 7.71 18.78
C ILE A 313 14.81 8.53 17.56
N VAL A 314 15.78 8.92 16.75
CA VAL A 314 15.53 9.56 15.45
C VAL A 314 15.87 8.56 14.34
N PHE A 315 14.95 8.40 13.40
CA PHE A 315 15.08 7.54 12.23
C PHE A 315 15.16 8.37 10.94
N GLY A 316 16.34 8.31 10.32
CA GLY A 316 16.66 8.87 9.02
C GLY A 316 16.00 8.10 7.88
N THR A 317 14.75 8.41 7.56
CA THR A 317 13.96 7.70 6.53
C THR A 317 13.78 8.51 5.25
N ASN A 318 13.61 7.82 4.12
CA ASN A 318 13.26 8.38 2.81
C ASN A 318 14.23 9.48 2.31
N VAL A 319 15.53 9.26 2.46
CA VAL A 319 16.54 10.15 1.88
C VAL A 319 16.65 9.90 0.38
N ASP A 320 16.18 10.85 -0.42
CA ASP A 320 16.08 10.76 -1.88
C ASP A 320 17.45 10.82 -2.59
N LEU A 321 17.89 9.70 -3.17
CA LEU A 321 19.10 9.62 -3.98
C LEU A 321 18.78 9.75 -5.47
N LEU A 322 18.24 10.90 -5.90
CA LEU A 322 17.70 11.04 -7.28
C LEU A 322 18.70 11.59 -8.30
N ASP A 323 19.70 12.35 -7.85
CA ASP A 323 20.73 12.90 -8.72
C ASP A 323 21.84 11.88 -8.96
N THR A 324 21.79 11.21 -10.12
CA THR A 324 22.74 10.16 -10.47
C THR A 324 24.15 10.66 -10.71
N LYS A 325 24.35 11.97 -10.94
CA LYS A 325 25.68 12.57 -11.05
C LYS A 325 26.26 12.86 -9.67
N LYS A 326 25.41 13.36 -8.76
CA LYS A 326 25.81 13.59 -7.37
C LYS A 326 26.20 12.28 -6.68
N TRP A 327 25.45 11.21 -6.93
CA TRP A 327 25.65 9.90 -6.31
C TRP A 327 26.26 8.87 -7.28
N GLU A 328 27.12 9.33 -8.20
CA GLU A 328 27.65 8.53 -9.30
C GLU A 328 28.32 7.24 -8.80
N ILE A 329 29.16 7.33 -7.78
CA ILE A 329 29.86 6.17 -7.20
C ILE A 329 28.86 5.11 -6.70
N GLN A 330 27.82 5.53 -5.99
CA GLN A 330 26.77 4.62 -5.51
C GLN A 330 26.01 4.00 -6.68
N PHE A 331 25.67 4.79 -7.70
CA PHE A 331 24.93 4.28 -8.86
C PHE A 331 25.75 3.35 -9.74
N GLU A 332 27.07 3.53 -9.87
CA GLU A 332 27.94 2.56 -10.55
C GLU A 332 27.96 1.21 -9.83
N GLU A 333 27.95 1.21 -8.49
CA GLU A 333 27.81 -0.02 -7.72
C GLU A 333 26.46 -0.71 -7.93
N LEU A 334 25.35 0.05 -7.91
CA LEU A 334 24.01 -0.52 -8.10
C LEU A 334 23.76 -1.04 -9.51
N LYS A 335 24.43 -0.50 -10.54
CA LYS A 335 24.34 -0.99 -11.92
C LYS A 335 24.86 -2.42 -12.09
N LYS A 336 25.63 -2.95 -11.13
CA LYS A 336 26.10 -4.35 -11.14
C LYS A 336 24.98 -5.35 -10.82
N LEU A 337 23.84 -4.88 -10.30
CA LEU A 337 22.70 -5.74 -10.02
C LEU A 337 22.05 -6.28 -11.31
N PRO A 338 21.51 -7.51 -11.29
CA PRO A 338 20.72 -8.05 -12.38
C PRO A 338 19.54 -7.16 -12.79
N ASP A 339 19.22 -7.14 -14.08
CA ASP A 339 18.19 -6.28 -14.67
C ASP A 339 16.84 -6.27 -13.95
N PHE A 340 16.40 -7.40 -13.41
CA PHE A 340 15.08 -7.50 -12.74
C PHE A 340 15.07 -6.89 -11.32
N LEU A 341 16.25 -6.58 -10.77
CA LEU A 341 16.43 -5.94 -9.46
C LEU A 341 16.70 -4.43 -9.57
N LEU A 342 17.06 -3.92 -10.75
CA LEU A 342 17.39 -2.51 -10.95
C LEU A 342 16.17 -1.59 -10.79
N TRP A 343 16.39 -0.40 -10.21
CA TRP A 343 15.38 0.65 -10.04
C TRP A 343 14.88 1.22 -11.37
N ASN A 344 15.71 1.11 -12.42
CA ASN A 344 15.36 1.46 -13.78
C ASN A 344 15.74 0.32 -14.72
N SER A 345 14.73 -0.38 -15.26
CA SER A 345 14.90 -1.54 -16.11
C SER A 345 13.75 -1.68 -17.08
N ALA A 346 14.04 -2.14 -18.30
CA ALA A 346 13.00 -2.48 -19.28
C ALA A 346 12.07 -3.60 -18.80
N LYS A 347 12.50 -4.39 -17.79
CA LYS A 347 11.69 -5.42 -17.13
C LYS A 347 10.72 -4.87 -16.08
N SER A 348 10.72 -3.56 -15.81
CA SER A 348 9.89 -2.92 -14.80
C SER A 348 8.82 -2.01 -15.42
N CYS A 349 7.57 -2.22 -15.01
CA CYS A 349 6.42 -1.35 -15.26
C CYS A 349 6.73 0.12 -14.90
N LEU A 350 7.50 0.34 -13.83
CA LEU A 350 7.79 1.70 -13.33
C LEU A 350 8.72 2.50 -14.26
N SER A 351 9.47 1.84 -15.15
CA SER A 351 10.29 2.52 -16.17
C SER A 351 9.48 3.10 -17.33
N TYR A 352 8.20 2.75 -17.44
CA TYR A 352 7.27 3.37 -18.41
C TYR A 352 6.67 4.68 -17.88
N LEU A 353 6.90 5.03 -16.62
CA LEU A 353 6.51 6.32 -16.08
C LEU A 353 7.33 7.43 -16.73
N ARG A 354 6.67 8.52 -17.09
CA ARG A 354 7.31 9.73 -17.66
C ARG A 354 8.04 10.60 -16.64
N ARG A 355 8.03 10.20 -15.36
CA ARG A 355 8.61 10.95 -14.24
C ARG A 355 9.29 10.01 -13.26
N THR A 356 10.26 10.55 -12.54
CA THR A 356 10.78 9.94 -11.33
C THR A 356 9.77 10.13 -10.20
N VAL A 357 9.47 9.04 -9.50
CA VAL A 357 8.67 8.99 -8.28
C VAL A 357 9.64 8.52 -7.19
N PRO A 358 10.03 9.39 -6.25
CA PRO A 358 11.01 9.05 -5.23
C PRO A 358 10.56 7.83 -4.39
N GLY A 359 11.49 6.94 -4.09
CA GLY A 359 11.23 5.66 -3.42
C GLY A 359 10.66 4.57 -4.32
N MET A 360 10.07 4.93 -5.47
CA MET A 360 9.56 3.96 -6.44
C MET A 360 10.61 3.62 -7.50
N ASN A 361 10.69 4.40 -8.59
CA ASN A 361 11.73 4.28 -9.63
C ASN A 361 12.92 5.21 -9.38
N GLY A 362 13.10 5.62 -8.12
CA GLY A 362 14.23 6.39 -7.63
C GLY A 362 14.66 5.83 -6.28
N VAL A 363 15.97 5.66 -6.10
CA VAL A 363 16.54 5.02 -4.91
C VAL A 363 16.37 5.92 -3.68
N GLN A 364 16.00 5.31 -2.55
CA GLN A 364 15.99 5.95 -1.23
C GLN A 364 16.95 5.28 -0.28
N LEU A 365 17.59 6.11 0.56
CA LEU A 365 18.45 5.71 1.66
C LEU A 365 17.68 5.81 2.99
N TYR A 366 17.94 4.84 3.86
CA TYR A 366 17.47 4.76 5.22
C TYR A 366 18.66 4.61 6.13
N MET A 367 18.86 5.53 7.06
CA MET A 367 19.95 5.51 8.02
C MET A 367 19.35 5.23 9.40
N LYS A 368 19.71 4.11 10.00
CA LYS A 368 19.00 3.55 11.16
C LYS A 368 19.88 3.44 12.39
N VAL A 369 19.25 3.61 13.55
CA VAL A 369 19.75 3.27 14.89
C VAL A 369 18.91 2.08 15.43
N PRO A 370 19.39 1.34 16.44
CA PRO A 370 18.62 0.26 17.05
C PRO A 370 17.24 0.71 17.51
N GLY A 371 16.20 -0.02 17.11
CA GLY A 371 14.81 0.32 17.39
C GLY A 371 14.11 1.12 16.29
N ALA A 372 14.83 1.64 15.29
CA ALA A 372 14.21 2.38 14.18
C ALA A 372 13.26 1.48 13.38
N ARG A 373 11.99 1.89 13.28
CA ARG A 373 10.89 1.12 12.70
C ARG A 373 10.34 1.73 11.42
N THR A 374 10.10 0.88 10.44
CA THR A 374 9.14 1.13 9.37
C THR A 374 7.86 0.37 9.71
N SER A 375 6.75 1.09 9.91
CA SER A 375 5.47 0.51 10.31
C SER A 375 4.90 -0.46 9.27
N ALA A 376 3.92 -1.26 9.66
CA ALA A 376 3.26 -2.16 8.74
C ALA A 376 2.57 -1.42 7.61
N HIS A 377 2.81 -1.87 6.38
CA HIS A 377 2.20 -1.30 5.19
C HIS A 377 2.25 -2.29 4.01
N GLN A 378 1.46 -1.99 2.98
CA GLN A 378 1.74 -2.46 1.62
C GLN A 378 2.46 -1.34 0.88
N GLU A 379 3.37 -1.71 -0.01
CA GLU A 379 4.01 -0.77 -0.94
C GLU A 379 2.98 0.05 -1.74
N ASN A 380 3.38 1.25 -2.18
CA ASN A 380 2.50 2.12 -2.93
C ASN A 380 2.01 1.45 -4.21
N ASN A 381 0.69 1.46 -4.42
CA ASN A 381 0.04 0.74 -5.51
C ASN A 381 0.46 -0.75 -5.59
N ASN A 382 0.78 -1.40 -4.46
CA ASN A 382 1.19 -2.81 -4.36
C ASN A 382 2.32 -3.21 -5.34
N PHE A 383 3.22 -2.29 -5.69
CA PHE A 383 4.44 -2.65 -6.42
C PHE A 383 5.37 -3.50 -5.55
N GLY A 384 6.23 -4.32 -6.17
CA GLY A 384 7.29 -5.02 -5.46
C GLY A 384 8.33 -4.03 -4.91
N SER A 385 9.17 -4.50 -4.00
CA SER A 385 10.21 -3.69 -3.37
C SER A 385 11.52 -4.46 -3.28
N ILE A 386 12.62 -3.74 -3.49
CA ILE A 386 13.98 -4.21 -3.22
C ILE A 386 14.48 -3.45 -2.01
N ASN A 387 15.05 -4.18 -1.05
CA ASN A 387 15.75 -3.59 0.09
C ASN A 387 17.10 -4.28 0.28
N ILE A 388 18.19 -3.51 0.36
CA ILE A 388 19.53 -4.03 0.64
C ILE A 388 20.01 -3.43 1.95
N ASN A 389 20.40 -4.28 2.90
CA ASN A 389 21.05 -3.83 4.13
C ASN A 389 22.55 -3.63 3.87
N MET A 390 23.02 -2.39 3.97
CA MET A 390 24.43 -2.03 3.81
C MET A 390 25.23 -2.17 5.11
N GLY A 391 24.55 -2.51 6.22
CA GLY A 391 25.18 -2.80 7.49
C GLY A 391 25.69 -1.56 8.24
N PRO A 392 26.51 -1.77 9.30
CA PRO A 392 26.96 -3.07 9.80
C PRO A 392 25.90 -3.85 10.60
N GLY A 393 24.91 -3.17 11.19
CA GLY A 393 23.85 -3.80 11.97
C GLY A 393 22.82 -4.56 11.14
N ASP A 394 22.04 -5.41 11.82
CA ASP A 394 20.98 -6.22 11.23
C ASP A 394 19.62 -5.49 11.23
N CYS A 395 18.69 -5.99 10.42
CA CYS A 395 17.28 -5.60 10.43
C CYS A 395 16.39 -6.84 10.64
N GLU A 396 15.42 -6.76 11.53
CA GLU A 396 14.39 -7.77 11.69
C GLU A 396 13.18 -7.44 10.82
N TRP A 397 12.77 -8.42 10.02
CA TRP A 397 11.65 -8.33 9.09
C TRP A 397 10.52 -9.23 9.55
N LEU A 398 9.31 -8.69 9.45
CA LEU A 398 8.08 -9.45 9.55
C LEU A 398 7.21 -9.15 8.34
N ALA A 399 6.57 -10.19 7.81
CA ALA A 399 5.71 -10.05 6.65
C ALA A 399 4.53 -11.01 6.68
N CYS A 400 3.48 -10.66 5.96
CA CYS A 400 2.25 -11.41 5.82
C CYS A 400 1.91 -11.54 4.33
N PRO A 401 1.62 -12.77 3.83
CA PRO A 401 1.27 -12.99 2.42
C PRO A 401 0.15 -12.08 1.93
N TYR A 402 0.22 -11.66 0.66
CA TYR A 402 -0.75 -10.73 0.08
C TYR A 402 -2.19 -11.20 0.30
N LYS A 403 -2.48 -12.50 0.16
CA LYS A 403 -3.85 -13.05 0.28
C LYS A 403 -4.58 -12.77 1.61
N TYR A 404 -3.87 -12.38 2.67
CA TYR A 404 -4.45 -12.03 3.97
C TYR A 404 -4.65 -10.52 4.18
N TRP A 405 -4.31 -9.68 3.20
CA TRP A 405 -4.38 -8.22 3.36
C TRP A 405 -5.77 -7.73 3.78
N GLY A 406 -6.83 -8.39 3.31
CA GLY A 406 -8.21 -8.07 3.70
C GLY A 406 -8.53 -8.36 5.18
N LYS A 407 -7.95 -9.42 5.77
CA LYS A 407 -8.09 -9.67 7.22
C LYS A 407 -7.37 -8.60 8.04
N ILE A 408 -6.17 -8.19 7.61
CA ILE A 408 -5.40 -7.13 8.29
C ILE A 408 -6.14 -5.79 8.19
N GLU A 409 -6.67 -5.45 7.01
CA GLU A 409 -7.50 -4.25 6.82
C GLU A 409 -8.71 -4.24 7.77
N ASP A 410 -9.38 -5.38 7.90
CA ASP A 410 -10.53 -5.56 8.79
C ASP A 410 -10.14 -5.43 10.29
N PHE A 411 -8.95 -5.90 10.68
CA PHE A 411 -8.38 -5.63 12.00
C PHE A 411 -8.16 -4.14 12.25
N CYS A 412 -7.51 -3.45 11.31
CA CYS A 412 -7.30 -2.01 11.40
C CYS A 412 -8.63 -1.27 11.52
N ARG A 413 -9.61 -1.61 10.67
CA ARG A 413 -10.96 -1.02 10.67
C ARG A 413 -11.68 -1.23 12.01
N ARG A 414 -11.66 -2.45 12.58
CA ARG A 414 -12.25 -2.73 13.91
C ARG A 414 -11.57 -1.93 15.03
N LYS A 415 -10.25 -1.76 14.94
CA LYS A 415 -9.45 -1.00 15.91
C LYS A 415 -9.42 0.51 15.63
N LYS A 416 -10.22 1.00 14.66
CA LYS A 416 -10.29 2.42 14.24
C LYS A 416 -8.91 2.98 13.83
N ILE A 417 -8.17 2.16 13.09
CA ILE A 417 -6.90 2.49 12.45
C ILE A 417 -7.17 2.50 10.94
N ASN A 418 -6.81 3.59 10.26
CA ASN A 418 -6.88 3.66 8.82
C ASN A 418 -5.73 2.87 8.20
N PHE A 419 -6.04 1.76 7.53
CA PHE A 419 -5.06 0.85 6.92
C PHE A 419 -4.07 1.51 5.94
N ARG A 420 -4.41 2.64 5.31
CA ARG A 420 -3.54 3.35 4.35
C ARG A 420 -2.82 4.57 4.93
N ILE A 421 -3.36 5.16 5.99
CA ILE A 421 -2.91 6.47 6.49
C ILE A 421 -2.24 6.34 7.86
N ASP A 422 -2.83 5.55 8.75
CA ASP A 422 -2.39 5.50 10.13
C ASP A 422 -1.26 4.48 10.28
N PRO A 423 -0.14 4.86 10.92
CA PRO A 423 0.90 3.90 11.26
C PRO A 423 0.38 2.83 12.23
N PHE A 424 0.70 1.57 11.95
CA PHE A 424 0.34 0.44 12.81
C PHE A 424 1.46 -0.59 12.91
N TRP A 425 1.47 -1.31 14.03
CA TRP A 425 2.39 -2.41 14.33
C TRP A 425 1.57 -3.63 14.77
N PRO A 426 1.42 -4.65 13.93
CA PRO A 426 0.60 -5.82 14.25
C PRO A 426 1.07 -6.55 15.51
N VAL A 427 0.12 -6.94 16.34
CA VAL A 427 0.35 -7.78 17.53
C VAL A 427 0.34 -9.24 17.08
N LEU A 428 1.43 -9.98 17.32
CA LEU A 428 1.61 -11.31 16.75
C LEU A 428 0.56 -12.31 17.26
N GLU A 429 0.15 -12.21 18.53
CA GLU A 429 -0.88 -13.05 19.12
C GLU A 429 -2.25 -12.84 18.46
N ASP A 430 -2.56 -11.61 18.04
CA ASP A 430 -3.80 -11.30 17.30
C ASP A 430 -3.79 -11.94 15.90
N LEU A 431 -2.62 -11.96 15.24
CA LEU A 431 -2.45 -12.61 13.94
C LEU A 431 -2.58 -14.13 14.05
N GLU A 432 -1.98 -14.70 15.08
CA GLU A 432 -1.99 -16.15 15.34
C GLU A 432 -3.42 -16.63 15.61
N LYS A 433 -4.17 -15.93 16.48
CA LYS A 433 -5.60 -16.20 16.74
C LYS A 433 -6.49 -16.06 15.51
N ALA A 434 -6.08 -15.30 14.51
CA ALA A 434 -6.82 -15.08 13.27
C ALA A 434 -6.43 -16.03 12.13
N ASN A 435 -5.57 -17.02 12.42
CA ASN A 435 -4.96 -17.92 11.46
C ASN A 435 -4.30 -17.15 10.29
N ILE A 436 -3.57 -16.08 10.62
CA ILE A 436 -2.80 -15.29 9.65
C ILE A 436 -1.34 -15.70 9.78
N PRO A 437 -0.78 -16.35 8.76
CA PRO A 437 0.60 -16.79 8.81
C PRO A 437 1.58 -15.64 8.55
N ILE A 438 2.75 -15.72 9.19
CA ILE A 438 3.78 -14.68 9.16
C ILE A 438 5.14 -15.26 8.76
N TYR A 439 5.89 -14.48 8.01
CA TYR A 439 7.34 -14.61 7.86
C TYR A 439 8.02 -13.79 8.95
N ARG A 440 9.11 -14.31 9.52
CA ARG A 440 9.97 -13.59 10.47
C ARG A 440 11.42 -14.00 10.28
N PHE A 441 12.32 -13.05 10.03
CA PHE A 441 13.73 -13.33 9.76
C PHE A 441 14.63 -12.10 10.01
N SER A 442 15.93 -12.33 10.15
CA SER A 442 16.94 -11.28 10.23
C SER A 442 17.65 -11.10 8.90
N GLN A 443 17.67 -9.87 8.40
CA GLN A 443 18.43 -9.42 7.23
C GLN A 443 19.78 -8.87 7.71
N LYS A 444 20.85 -9.60 7.39
CA LYS A 444 22.23 -9.20 7.72
C LYS A 444 22.78 -8.18 6.73
N ALA A 445 23.91 -7.56 7.06
CA ALA A 445 24.66 -6.75 6.10
C ALA A 445 24.95 -7.56 4.82
N GLY A 446 24.71 -6.94 3.66
CA GLY A 446 24.85 -7.56 2.34
C GLY A 446 23.65 -8.41 1.88
N ASP A 447 22.69 -8.73 2.77
CA ASP A 447 21.48 -9.45 2.38
C ASP A 447 20.52 -8.51 1.62
N LEU A 448 19.99 -8.99 0.49
CA LEU A 448 18.89 -8.35 -0.24
C LEU A 448 17.56 -9.01 0.16
N VAL A 449 16.54 -8.20 0.40
CA VAL A 449 15.15 -8.64 0.53
C VAL A 449 14.39 -8.22 -0.71
N TYR A 450 13.84 -9.21 -1.41
CA TYR A 450 12.89 -9.02 -2.50
C TYR A 450 11.49 -9.19 -1.93
N LEU A 451 10.66 -8.16 -2.04
CA LEU A 451 9.27 -8.17 -1.64
C LEU A 451 8.37 -8.15 -2.88
N ASN A 452 7.45 -9.10 -2.98
CA ASN A 452 6.54 -9.19 -4.12
C ASN A 452 5.28 -8.32 -3.90
N GLY A 453 4.57 -8.05 -5.00
CA GLY A 453 3.50 -7.07 -5.02
C GLY A 453 2.38 -7.34 -4.01
N GLY A 454 2.15 -6.37 -3.12
CA GLY A 454 1.06 -6.37 -2.14
C GLY A 454 1.34 -7.12 -0.83
N CYS A 455 2.49 -7.75 -0.67
CA CYS A 455 2.89 -8.34 0.61
C CYS A 455 2.90 -7.25 1.72
N ILE A 456 2.25 -7.53 2.84
CA ILE A 456 2.26 -6.61 4.00
C ILE A 456 3.53 -6.90 4.78
N HIS A 457 4.28 -5.87 5.14
CA HIS A 457 5.52 -6.05 5.90
C HIS A 457 5.78 -4.88 6.84
N TRP A 458 6.56 -5.16 7.89
CA TRP A 458 7.09 -4.17 8.82
C TRP A 458 8.50 -4.57 9.25
N VAL A 459 9.31 -3.57 9.59
CA VAL A 459 10.76 -3.75 9.76
C VAL A 459 11.25 -2.96 10.96
N GLN A 460 12.17 -3.54 11.72
CA GLN A 460 12.90 -2.86 12.79
C GLN A 460 14.41 -3.07 12.64
N ALA A 461 15.20 -2.01 12.76
CA ALA A 461 16.64 -2.15 12.93
C ALA A 461 16.98 -2.73 14.30
N THR A 462 17.82 -3.76 14.33
CA THR A 462 18.36 -4.33 15.58
C THR A 462 19.72 -3.73 15.92
N GLY A 463 20.44 -3.21 14.91
CA GLY A 463 21.71 -2.50 15.06
C GLY A 463 21.74 -1.14 14.35
N TRP A 464 22.89 -0.46 14.39
CA TRP A 464 23.15 0.71 13.56
C TRP A 464 23.44 0.26 12.13
N CYS A 465 22.61 0.63 11.18
CA CYS A 465 22.80 0.23 9.79
C CYS A 465 22.31 1.29 8.81
N ASN A 466 22.68 1.13 7.54
CA ASN A 466 22.03 1.81 6.43
C ASN A 466 21.30 0.78 5.57
N ASN A 467 20.14 1.12 5.03
CA ASN A 467 19.51 0.36 3.96
C ASN A 467 19.31 1.26 2.76
N ILE A 468 19.36 0.68 1.57
CA ILE A 468 18.83 1.32 0.36
C ILE A 468 17.63 0.54 -0.13
N SER A 469 16.66 1.24 -0.69
CA SER A 469 15.41 0.65 -1.15
C SER A 469 14.84 1.39 -2.36
N TRP A 470 14.13 0.64 -3.20
CA TRP A 470 13.29 1.17 -4.28
C TRP A 470 12.22 0.14 -4.64
N ASN A 471 11.17 0.57 -5.34
CA ASN A 471 10.18 -0.34 -5.88
C ASN A 471 10.56 -0.88 -7.26
N ILE A 472 10.06 -2.07 -7.54
CA ILE A 472 10.12 -2.72 -8.84
C ILE A 472 8.72 -3.11 -9.26
N GLY A 473 8.48 -3.22 -10.56
CA GLY A 473 7.20 -3.68 -11.08
C GLY A 473 7.39 -4.72 -12.17
N PRO A 474 7.71 -5.98 -11.85
CA PRO A 474 7.84 -7.03 -12.85
C PRO A 474 6.66 -7.01 -13.83
N ILE A 475 6.91 -7.11 -15.13
CA ILE A 475 5.86 -7.10 -16.15
C ILE A 475 5.22 -8.49 -16.21
N ASN A 476 4.38 -8.78 -15.21
CA ASN A 476 3.57 -9.98 -15.13
C ASN A 476 2.13 -9.65 -14.71
N LEU A 477 1.22 -10.60 -14.92
CA LEU A 477 -0.20 -10.39 -14.65
C LEU A 477 -0.48 -10.15 -13.16
N PHE A 478 0.22 -10.85 -12.27
CA PHE A 478 0.06 -10.70 -10.82
C PHE A 478 0.33 -9.26 -10.38
N GLN A 479 1.50 -8.71 -10.74
CA GLN A 479 1.89 -7.36 -10.39
C GLN A 479 0.94 -6.30 -10.95
N ILE A 480 0.50 -6.45 -12.20
CA ILE A 480 -0.44 -5.50 -12.82
C ILE A 480 -1.78 -5.53 -12.09
N ARG A 481 -2.32 -6.73 -11.80
CA ARG A 481 -3.59 -6.88 -11.10
C ARG A 481 -3.56 -6.32 -9.68
N THR A 482 -2.52 -6.65 -8.90
CA THR A 482 -2.41 -6.14 -7.52
C THR A 482 -2.30 -4.61 -7.50
N ALA A 483 -1.65 -4.01 -8.50
CA ALA A 483 -1.55 -2.55 -8.64
C ALA A 483 -2.87 -1.88 -9.04
N LEU A 484 -3.63 -2.47 -9.97
CA LEU A 484 -4.97 -1.99 -10.33
C LEU A 484 -5.94 -2.10 -9.15
N ILE A 485 -5.89 -3.20 -8.40
CA ILE A 485 -6.68 -3.40 -7.18
C ILE A 485 -6.35 -2.34 -6.13
N SER A 486 -5.06 -2.11 -5.85
CA SER A 486 -4.63 -1.08 -4.90
C SER A 486 -5.08 0.32 -5.35
N TYR A 487 -5.01 0.62 -6.65
CA TYR A 487 -5.48 1.88 -7.21
C TYR A 487 -6.98 2.12 -6.98
N GLU A 488 -7.83 1.10 -7.22
CA GLU A 488 -9.27 1.19 -6.93
C GLU A 488 -9.56 1.32 -5.44
N TYR A 489 -8.86 0.54 -4.60
CA TYR A 489 -9.00 0.65 -3.15
C TYR A 489 -8.57 2.02 -2.62
N ASN A 490 -7.49 2.60 -3.15
CA ASN A 490 -7.03 3.93 -2.77
C ASN A 490 -8.09 5.02 -3.06
N LYS A 491 -8.82 4.91 -4.18
CA LYS A 491 -9.94 5.81 -4.50
C LYS A 491 -11.09 5.70 -3.48
N LEU A 492 -11.32 4.51 -2.91
CA LEU A 492 -12.29 4.28 -1.83
C LEU A 492 -11.77 4.84 -0.51
N ALA A 493 -10.51 4.55 -0.17
CA ALA A 493 -9.84 4.99 1.05
C ALA A 493 -9.50 6.49 1.07
N LYS A 494 -9.78 7.23 -0.02
CA LYS A 494 -9.38 8.64 -0.22
C LYS A 494 -7.87 8.85 -0.06
N PHE A 495 -7.11 7.85 -0.48
CA PHE A 495 -5.66 7.82 -0.46
C PHE A 495 -5.10 8.14 -1.85
N GLU A 496 -4.00 8.87 -1.91
CA GLU A 496 -3.37 9.24 -3.19
C GLU A 496 -2.62 8.04 -3.76
N SER A 497 -2.90 7.68 -5.02
CA SER A 497 -2.05 6.74 -5.74
C SER A 497 -0.85 7.49 -6.28
N LEU A 498 0.35 7.13 -5.82
CA LEU A 498 1.59 7.69 -6.36
C LEU A 498 1.80 7.27 -7.82
N ILE A 499 1.35 6.08 -8.18
CA ILE A 499 1.40 5.56 -9.54
C ILE A 499 0.07 5.85 -10.25
N PRO A 500 0.07 6.71 -11.28
CA PRO A 500 -1.12 7.04 -12.05
C PRO A 500 -1.47 5.86 -12.99
N MET A 501 -2.24 4.89 -12.50
CA MET A 501 -2.47 3.63 -13.21
C MET A 501 -3.17 3.81 -14.56
N GLN A 502 -4.04 4.82 -14.73
CA GLN A 502 -4.61 5.11 -16.05
C GLN A 502 -3.55 5.64 -17.01
N SER A 503 -2.75 6.63 -16.59
CA SER A 503 -1.64 7.13 -17.40
C SER A 503 -0.64 6.01 -17.75
N LEU A 504 -0.33 5.13 -16.81
CA LEU A 504 0.61 4.02 -17.02
C LEU A 504 0.06 3.01 -18.03
N ALA A 505 -1.23 2.67 -17.96
CA ALA A 505 -1.87 1.79 -18.94
C ALA A 505 -1.79 2.37 -20.36
N TRP A 506 -2.00 3.68 -20.52
CA TRP A 506 -1.85 4.35 -21.82
C TRP A 506 -0.39 4.40 -22.30
N GLU A 507 0.58 4.48 -21.39
CA GLU A 507 2.01 4.36 -21.74
C GLU A 507 2.35 2.96 -22.24
N PHE A 508 1.78 1.92 -21.61
CA PHE A 508 1.89 0.56 -22.11
C PHE A 508 1.30 0.42 -23.52
N ALA A 509 0.11 0.97 -23.77
CA ALA A 509 -0.49 0.95 -25.11
C ALA A 509 0.44 1.58 -26.17
N ALA A 510 1.14 2.65 -25.82
CA ALA A 510 2.03 3.35 -26.74
C ALA A 510 3.38 2.65 -26.96
N LYS A 511 3.95 2.01 -25.93
CA LYS A 511 5.37 1.64 -25.91
C LYS A 511 5.65 0.18 -25.55
N LEU A 512 4.78 -0.45 -24.77
CA LEU A 512 5.03 -1.81 -24.29
C LEU A 512 4.82 -2.81 -25.43
N GLN A 513 5.81 -3.68 -25.62
CA GLN A 513 5.62 -4.90 -26.38
C GLN A 513 5.07 -5.94 -25.41
N PHE A 514 3.78 -6.26 -25.53
CA PHE A 514 3.10 -7.12 -24.57
C PHE A 514 3.69 -8.54 -24.60
N PRO A 515 4.18 -9.06 -23.45
CA PRO A 515 4.89 -10.34 -23.43
C PRO A 515 3.95 -11.54 -23.48
N ASN A 516 2.68 -11.40 -23.08
CA ASN A 516 1.66 -12.46 -23.16
C ASN A 516 0.25 -11.89 -23.29
N LYS A 517 -0.70 -12.77 -23.56
CA LYS A 517 -2.10 -12.44 -23.87
C LYS A 517 -2.83 -11.89 -22.68
N GLU A 518 -2.59 -12.44 -21.51
CA GLU A 518 -3.27 -12.08 -20.28
C GLU A 518 -2.98 -10.63 -19.89
N ILE A 519 -1.73 -10.17 -20.02
CA ILE A 519 -1.38 -8.77 -19.72
C ILE A 519 -1.96 -7.83 -20.77
N PHE A 520 -1.93 -8.22 -22.05
CA PHE A 520 -2.54 -7.44 -23.12
C PHE A 520 -4.03 -7.23 -22.87
N GLU A 521 -4.76 -8.31 -22.55
CA GLU A 521 -6.20 -8.26 -22.28
C GLU A 521 -6.53 -7.43 -21.03
N GLU A 522 -5.76 -7.58 -19.95
CA GLU A 522 -5.96 -6.82 -18.70
C GLU A 522 -5.79 -5.31 -18.95
N ILE A 523 -4.72 -4.91 -19.64
CA ILE A 523 -4.47 -3.51 -19.98
C ILE A 523 -5.49 -3.00 -21.00
N ARG A 524 -5.83 -3.78 -22.03
CA ARG A 524 -6.85 -3.41 -23.02
C ARG A 524 -8.20 -3.15 -22.35
N ALA A 525 -8.59 -3.96 -21.37
CA ALA A 525 -9.81 -3.75 -20.60
C ALA A 525 -9.82 -2.43 -19.81
N VAL A 526 -8.69 -2.06 -19.19
CA VAL A 526 -8.52 -0.76 -18.53
C VAL A 526 -8.70 0.38 -19.52
N LEU A 527 -8.11 0.26 -20.71
CA LEU A 527 -8.15 1.29 -21.75
C LEU A 527 -9.55 1.48 -22.34
N ILE A 528 -10.32 0.41 -22.52
CA ILE A 528 -11.74 0.49 -22.95
C ILE A 528 -12.53 1.36 -21.98
N ARG A 529 -12.42 1.10 -20.67
CA ARG A 529 -13.11 1.87 -19.62
C ARG A 529 -12.63 3.32 -19.60
N SER A 530 -11.33 3.53 -19.69
CA SER A 530 -10.71 4.86 -19.67
C SER A 530 -11.18 5.71 -20.86
N LEU A 531 -11.13 5.16 -22.09
CA LEU A 531 -11.53 5.86 -23.32
C LEU A 531 -13.03 6.18 -23.33
N ALA A 532 -13.87 5.21 -22.97
CA ALA A 532 -15.31 5.41 -22.84
C ALA A 532 -15.64 6.50 -21.81
N PHE A 533 -15.02 6.45 -20.63
CA PHE A 533 -15.22 7.44 -19.58
C PHE A 533 -14.81 8.86 -20.03
N LEU A 534 -13.69 8.98 -20.76
CA LEU A 534 -13.25 10.27 -21.31
C LEU A 534 -14.25 10.85 -22.30
N LYS A 535 -14.78 10.04 -23.23
CA LYS A 535 -15.81 10.48 -24.19
C LYS A 535 -17.07 10.95 -23.47
N MET A 536 -17.60 10.14 -22.56
CA MET A 536 -18.80 10.49 -21.77
C MET A 536 -18.58 11.77 -20.94
N THR A 537 -17.40 11.93 -20.34
CA THR A 537 -17.06 13.15 -19.58
C THR A 537 -16.99 14.38 -20.47
N LEU A 538 -16.36 14.28 -21.64
CA LEU A 538 -16.25 15.40 -22.58
C LEU A 538 -17.62 15.82 -23.12
N ASP A 539 -18.46 14.86 -23.49
CA ASP A 539 -19.82 15.12 -23.97
C ASP A 539 -20.65 15.87 -22.92
N TYR A 540 -20.58 15.43 -21.67
CA TYR A 540 -21.24 16.12 -20.55
C TYR A 540 -20.71 17.53 -20.35
N VAL A 541 -19.39 17.72 -20.32
CA VAL A 541 -18.77 19.04 -20.14
C VAL A 541 -19.20 20.01 -21.25
N ILE A 542 -19.21 19.53 -22.49
CA ILE A 542 -19.62 20.32 -23.67
C ILE A 542 -21.13 20.65 -23.58
N SER A 543 -21.97 19.69 -23.21
CA SER A 543 -23.43 19.92 -23.06
C SER A 543 -23.75 20.96 -21.97
N GLN A 544 -22.88 21.09 -20.96
CA GLN A 544 -22.98 22.12 -19.92
C GLN A 544 -22.45 23.50 -20.35
N GLY A 545 -21.99 23.66 -21.59
CA GLY A 545 -21.44 24.90 -22.13
C GLY A 545 -20.04 25.22 -21.58
N VAL A 546 -19.29 24.21 -21.12
CA VAL A 546 -17.93 24.39 -20.60
C VAL A 546 -16.92 24.26 -21.73
N LYS A 547 -16.02 25.25 -21.83
CA LYS A 547 -14.95 25.27 -22.82
C LYS A 547 -13.89 24.20 -22.51
N VAL A 548 -13.52 23.43 -23.53
CA VAL A 548 -12.40 22.49 -23.52
C VAL A 548 -11.28 23.09 -24.36
N ASP A 549 -10.15 23.39 -23.72
CA ASP A 549 -8.95 23.91 -24.38
C ASP A 549 -7.86 22.84 -24.42
N LYS A 550 -6.98 22.91 -25.42
CA LYS A 550 -5.77 22.10 -25.44
C LYS A 550 -4.87 22.48 -24.26
N ASP A 551 -4.44 21.49 -23.49
CA ASP A 551 -3.44 21.70 -22.44
C ASP A 551 -2.07 21.95 -23.10
N LYS A 552 -1.58 23.19 -23.01
CA LYS A 552 -0.28 23.59 -23.57
C LYS A 552 0.88 23.37 -22.58
N ARG A 553 0.58 22.94 -21.35
CA ARG A 553 1.60 22.73 -20.32
C ARG A 553 2.41 21.49 -20.69
N LYS A 554 3.74 21.60 -20.70
CA LYS A 554 4.62 20.43 -20.78
C LYS A 554 4.47 19.67 -19.47
N LYS A 555 3.82 18.50 -19.50
CA LYS A 555 3.70 17.64 -18.33
C LYS A 555 4.51 16.36 -18.51
N ASN A 556 5.30 16.04 -17.50
CA ASN A 556 6.01 14.77 -17.34
C ASN A 556 5.04 13.62 -16.98
N CYS A 557 3.74 13.76 -17.22
CA CYS A 557 2.70 12.75 -16.98
C CYS A 557 1.38 13.20 -17.65
N TRP A 558 0.59 12.26 -18.16
CA TRP A 558 -0.75 12.55 -18.71
C TRP A 558 -1.84 12.71 -17.65
N SER A 559 -1.48 12.55 -16.38
CA SER A 559 -2.39 12.62 -15.24
C SER A 559 -2.02 13.72 -14.27
N ASN A 560 -3.03 14.19 -13.54
CA ASN A 560 -2.89 15.10 -12.41
C ASN A 560 -3.77 14.60 -11.28
N ASN A 561 -3.32 14.73 -10.03
CA ASN A 561 -4.18 14.40 -8.90
C ASN A 561 -5.12 15.57 -8.59
N CYS A 562 -6.29 15.26 -8.07
CA CYS A 562 -7.24 16.26 -7.59
C CYS A 562 -6.64 16.96 -6.36
N ILE A 563 -6.57 18.29 -6.37
CA ILE A 563 -6.05 19.05 -5.23
C ILE A 563 -6.94 18.98 -3.97
N ILE A 564 -8.20 18.58 -4.13
CA ILE A 564 -9.13 18.42 -3.00
C ILE A 564 -8.62 17.29 -2.11
N LYS A 565 -8.28 17.64 -0.86
CA LYS A 565 -7.59 16.78 0.11
C LYS A 565 -8.35 15.49 0.41
N GLU A 566 -9.67 15.54 0.40
CA GLU A 566 -10.56 14.40 0.65
C GLU A 566 -10.84 13.56 -0.60
N CYS A 567 -10.29 13.93 -1.76
CA CYS A 567 -10.49 13.24 -3.03
C CYS A 567 -9.20 12.61 -3.56
N LYS A 568 -8.16 13.41 -3.82
CA LYS A 568 -6.82 12.98 -4.29
C LYS A 568 -6.80 12.05 -5.52
N ARG A 569 -7.91 11.93 -6.24
CA ARG A 569 -8.05 11.02 -7.39
C ARG A 569 -7.20 11.46 -8.57
N GLU A 570 -6.66 10.49 -9.28
CA GLU A 570 -6.05 10.70 -10.59
C GLU A 570 -7.10 11.24 -11.58
N SER A 571 -6.74 12.32 -12.27
CA SER A 571 -7.47 12.89 -13.41
C SER A 571 -6.60 12.68 -14.65
N PHE A 572 -6.87 11.58 -15.37
CA PHE A 572 -6.19 11.26 -16.62
C PHE A 572 -6.73 12.11 -17.76
N ASN A 573 -5.83 12.66 -18.58
CA ASN A 573 -6.06 13.45 -19.79
C ASN A 573 -6.80 14.79 -19.63
N LEU A 574 -7.80 14.87 -18.75
CA LEU A 574 -8.63 16.05 -18.52
C LEU A 574 -8.28 16.68 -17.17
N ALA A 575 -7.97 17.98 -17.18
CA ALA A 575 -7.75 18.76 -15.97
C ALA A 575 -8.79 19.89 -15.85
N PHE A 576 -9.48 19.98 -14.71
CA PHE A 576 -10.47 21.03 -14.47
C PHE A 576 -9.85 22.15 -13.67
N VAL A 577 -9.67 23.31 -14.30
CA VAL A 577 -9.02 24.49 -13.72
C VAL A 577 -10.05 25.59 -13.51
N ARG A 578 -10.05 26.22 -12.34
CA ARG A 578 -11.05 27.24 -11.98
C ARG A 578 -10.81 28.51 -12.80
N LYS A 579 -11.85 29.06 -13.44
CA LYS A 579 -11.74 30.23 -14.35
C LYS A 579 -11.20 31.50 -13.68
N LYS A 580 -11.53 31.71 -12.40
CA LYS A 580 -11.18 32.91 -11.63
C LYS A 580 -9.89 32.76 -10.80
N SER A 581 -9.20 31.63 -10.91
CA SER A 581 -7.97 31.38 -10.17
C SER A 581 -6.78 31.67 -11.06
N ASN A 582 -5.77 32.37 -10.53
CA ASN A 582 -4.44 32.40 -11.14
C ASN A 582 -3.71 31.07 -10.93
N SER A 583 -4.24 30.19 -10.06
CA SER A 583 -3.69 28.86 -9.85
C SER A 583 -4.11 27.90 -10.98
N GLU A 584 -3.16 27.10 -11.42
CA GLU A 584 -3.34 26.03 -12.39
C GLU A 584 -3.77 24.68 -11.76
N ASP A 585 -4.20 24.73 -10.50
CA ASP A 585 -4.61 23.57 -9.72
C ASP A 585 -5.66 22.73 -10.44
N ASN A 586 -5.42 21.43 -10.45
CA ASN A 586 -6.32 20.46 -11.02
C ASN A 586 -7.37 20.02 -10.00
N VAL A 587 -8.64 20.08 -10.40
CA VAL A 587 -9.76 19.44 -9.72
C VAL A 587 -10.26 18.29 -10.60
N CYS A 588 -10.61 17.13 -10.01
CA CYS A 588 -11.21 16.05 -10.80
C CYS A 588 -12.66 16.40 -11.22
N VAL A 589 -13.18 15.71 -12.24
CA VAL A 589 -14.53 15.96 -12.77
C VAL A 589 -15.62 15.88 -11.69
N TYR A 590 -15.52 14.93 -10.76
CA TYR A 590 -16.53 14.74 -9.70
C TYR A 590 -16.62 15.95 -8.77
N CYS A 591 -15.48 16.39 -8.23
CA CYS A 591 -15.44 17.57 -7.37
C CYS A 591 -15.80 18.85 -8.14
N ALA A 592 -15.35 18.98 -9.40
CA ALA A 592 -15.70 20.13 -10.23
C ALA A 592 -17.21 20.23 -10.46
N LYS A 593 -17.87 19.08 -10.67
CA LYS A 593 -19.32 18.98 -10.80
C LYS A 593 -20.05 19.38 -9.51
N GLU A 594 -19.62 18.87 -8.35
CA GLU A 594 -20.21 19.24 -7.05
C GLU A 594 -20.05 20.73 -6.73
N MET A 595 -18.93 21.33 -7.13
CA MET A 595 -18.67 22.76 -6.97
C MET A 595 -19.40 23.64 -8.00
N GLY A 596 -20.01 23.03 -9.02
CA GLY A 596 -20.63 23.70 -10.16
C GLY A 596 -19.67 23.78 -11.35
N ILE A 597 -19.81 22.85 -12.30
CA ILE A 597 -18.85 22.62 -13.39
C ILE A 597 -18.61 23.85 -14.28
N ARG A 598 -19.60 24.74 -14.44
CA ARG A 598 -19.49 25.99 -15.22
C ARG A 598 -18.44 26.98 -14.68
N LYS A 599 -18.02 26.83 -13.42
CA LYS A 599 -16.94 27.63 -12.79
C LYS A 599 -15.55 27.25 -13.29
N PHE A 600 -15.42 26.15 -14.01
CA PHE A 600 -14.17 25.60 -14.51
C PHE A 600 -14.04 25.78 -16.01
N LYS A 601 -12.79 25.79 -16.49
CA LYS A 601 -12.42 25.45 -17.87
C LYS A 601 -11.76 24.08 -17.83
N VAL A 602 -11.85 23.32 -18.92
CA VAL A 602 -11.22 22.00 -19.01
C VAL A 602 -10.00 22.09 -19.93
N LEU A 603 -8.89 21.51 -19.49
CA LEU A 603 -7.67 21.38 -20.27
C LEU A 603 -7.51 19.90 -20.65
N GLN A 604 -7.45 19.61 -21.95
CA GLN A 604 -7.26 18.26 -22.50
C GLN A 604 -5.84 18.10 -23.05
N GLN A 605 -5.12 17.07 -22.60
CA GLN A 605 -3.73 16.84 -23.02
C GLN A 605 -3.63 16.16 -24.39
N LEU A 606 -4.39 15.08 -24.57
CA LEU A 606 -4.45 14.26 -25.77
C LEU A 606 -5.88 14.26 -26.35
N PRO A 607 -6.03 14.61 -27.64
CA PRO A 607 -7.27 14.40 -28.38
C PRO A 607 -7.73 12.93 -28.35
N LEU A 608 -9.04 12.69 -28.43
CA LEU A 608 -9.59 11.33 -28.39
C LEU A 608 -9.14 10.47 -29.59
N ASN A 609 -9.00 11.05 -30.78
CA ASN A 609 -8.50 10.33 -31.96
C ASN A 609 -7.06 9.82 -31.75
N THR A 610 -6.20 10.59 -31.07
CA THR A 610 -4.86 10.11 -30.70
C THR A 610 -4.92 8.92 -29.75
N LEU A 611 -5.84 8.93 -28.78
CA LEU A 611 -6.05 7.79 -27.88
C LEU A 611 -6.62 6.57 -28.61
N VAL A 612 -7.55 6.77 -29.55
CA VAL A 612 -8.07 5.70 -30.44
C VAL A 612 -6.92 5.08 -31.23
N GLU A 613 -6.08 5.89 -31.87
CA GLU A 613 -4.93 5.37 -32.60
C GLU A 613 -3.97 4.56 -31.69
N MET A 614 -3.71 5.04 -30.48
CA MET A 614 -2.86 4.31 -29.52
C MET A 614 -3.50 2.98 -29.10
N PHE A 615 -4.81 2.97 -28.88
CA PHE A 615 -5.57 1.78 -28.51
C PHE A 615 -5.65 0.73 -29.63
N ASP A 616 -5.88 1.17 -30.87
CA ASP A 616 -5.98 0.28 -32.04
C ASP A 616 -4.61 -0.22 -32.50
N LYS A 617 -3.55 0.56 -32.30
CA LYS A 617 -2.16 0.16 -32.61
C LYS A 617 -1.54 -0.75 -31.55
N MET A 618 -2.23 -1.08 -30.45
CA MET A 618 -1.71 -2.00 -29.44
C MET A 618 -1.30 -3.32 -30.11
N LYS A 619 0.01 -3.63 -30.08
CA LYS A 619 0.55 -4.81 -30.76
C LYS A 619 0.54 -6.01 -29.82
N ALA A 620 -0.32 -6.98 -30.11
CA ALA A 620 -0.19 -8.33 -29.59
C ALA A 620 0.89 -9.08 -30.38
N LYS A 621 1.97 -9.52 -29.73
CA LYS A 621 2.93 -10.47 -30.30
C LYS A 621 2.72 -11.80 -29.57
N PHE A 622 1.63 -12.49 -29.89
CA PHE A 622 1.48 -13.88 -29.45
C PHE A 622 2.05 -14.73 -30.58
N GLU A 623 3.25 -15.27 -30.39
CA GLU A 623 3.65 -16.39 -31.22
C GLU A 623 2.56 -17.47 -31.05
N SER A 624 1.96 -17.87 -32.16
CA SER A 624 1.10 -19.03 -32.21
C SER A 624 1.96 -20.23 -31.87
N SER A 625 2.04 -20.58 -30.60
CA SER A 625 2.59 -21.85 -30.17
C SER A 625 1.61 -22.92 -30.65
N ILE A 626 2.03 -23.65 -31.69
CA ILE A 626 1.41 -24.88 -32.19
C ILE A 626 1.49 -25.96 -31.11
#